data_AF-A0A2K8XGF0-F1
#
_entry.id   AF-A0A2K8XGF0-F1
#
_cell.length_a   1.000
_cell.length_b   1.000
_cell.length_c   1.000
_cell.angle_alpha   90.00
_cell.angle_beta   90.00
_cell.angle_gamma   90.00
#
_symmetry.space_group_name_H-M   'P 1'
#
loop_
_entity.id
_entity.type
_entity.pdbx_description
1 polymer ?
#
loop_
_entity_poly.entity_id
_entity_poly.type
_entity_poly.pdbx_seq_one_letter_code
_entity_poly.pdbx_strand_id
1 'polypeptide(L)'
;MHNNEMMEKEEIYSKVLRAGRRTYFFDVRATKAEDYYLTITESKKFTNDDGSFHYKKHKIYLYKEDFSEFNSILQEMTDYVIAEKGDEVISDRHQKDFKKEYDTPAPIEAASTTETETTSEGTAAESRFTDVDFDDI
;
A
#
# COMPACT_ATOMS: atom_id res chain seq x y z
N MET A 1 5.19 12.61 22.30
CA MET A 1 4.72 11.21 22.45
C MET A 1 3.56 11.15 23.43
N HIS A 2 2.33 11.50 23.02
CA HIS A 2 1.13 11.47 23.88
C HIS A 2 -0.16 11.02 23.15
N ASN A 3 -0.11 10.79 21.83
CA ASN A 3 -1.31 10.38 21.07
C ASN A 3 -1.57 8.86 21.08
N ASN A 4 -0.60 8.04 21.49
CA ASN A 4 -0.72 6.59 21.41
C ASN A 4 -1.53 6.00 22.58
N GLU A 5 -1.42 6.58 23.79
CA GLU A 5 -2.15 6.11 24.99
C GLU A 5 -3.66 6.36 24.92
N MET A 6 -4.10 7.47 24.30
CA MET A 6 -5.54 7.66 24.07
C MET A 6 -6.08 6.74 22.98
N MET A 7 -5.28 6.40 21.97
CA MET A 7 -5.69 5.46 20.91
C MET A 7 -5.87 4.04 21.44
N GLU A 8 -5.02 3.57 22.35
CA GLU A 8 -5.16 2.23 22.97
C GLU A 8 -6.40 2.14 23.86
N LYS A 9 -6.82 3.25 24.47
CA LYS A 9 -7.96 3.27 25.41
C LYS A 9 -9.33 3.22 24.72
N GLU A 10 -9.38 3.54 23.43
CA GLU A 10 -10.61 3.54 22.62
C GLU A 10 -10.76 2.29 21.74
N GLU A 11 -9.74 1.42 21.71
CA GLU A 11 -9.73 0.19 20.89
C GLU A 11 -10.36 -0.98 21.68
N ILE A 12 -11.61 -1.32 21.32
CA ILE A 12 -12.42 -2.33 22.01
C ILE A 12 -12.06 -3.74 21.52
N TYR A 13 -11.86 -3.87 20.21
CA TYR A 13 -11.54 -5.13 19.56
C TYR A 13 -10.70 -4.85 18.32
N SER A 14 -9.74 -5.72 18.04
CA SER A 14 -8.80 -5.53 16.94
C SER A 14 -8.47 -6.85 16.26
N LYS A 15 -8.37 -6.81 14.94
CA LYS A 15 -7.89 -7.94 14.14
C LYS A 15 -6.92 -7.47 13.07
N VAL A 16 -5.83 -8.20 12.91
CA VAL A 16 -4.77 -7.89 11.93
C VAL A 16 -4.70 -8.97 10.87
N LEU A 17 -4.68 -8.58 9.59
CA LEU A 17 -4.45 -9.45 8.44
C LEU A 17 -3.17 -9.02 7.71
N ARG A 18 -2.16 -9.90 7.68
CA ARG A 18 -0.91 -9.67 6.96
C ARG A 18 -0.99 -10.31 5.57
N ALA A 19 -0.78 -9.51 4.53
CA ALA A 19 -0.88 -9.91 3.12
C ALA A 19 0.32 -9.37 2.32
N GLY A 20 1.48 -10.02 2.48
CA GLY A 20 2.72 -9.62 1.81
C GLY A 20 3.18 -8.21 2.22
N ARG A 21 3.17 -7.25 1.27
CA ARG A 21 3.56 -5.84 1.54
C ARG A 21 2.45 -5.02 2.20
N ARG A 22 1.26 -5.58 2.38
CA ARG A 22 0.12 -4.92 3.00
C ARG A 22 -0.17 -5.54 4.36
N THR A 23 -0.56 -4.72 5.31
CA THR A 23 -1.16 -5.16 6.57
C THR A 23 -2.47 -4.41 6.74
N TYR A 24 -3.56 -5.16 6.92
CA TYR A 24 -4.88 -4.62 7.19
C TYR A 24 -5.15 -4.69 8.70
N PHE A 25 -5.66 -3.60 9.26
CA PHE A 25 -6.07 -3.48 10.65
C PHE A 25 -7.58 -3.22 10.67
N PHE A 26 -8.30 -4.01 11.44
CA PHE A 26 -9.75 -3.90 11.64
C PHE A 26 -9.99 -3.61 13.11
N ASP A 27 -10.26 -2.34 13.43
CA ASP A 27 -10.37 -1.87 14.81
C ASP A 27 -11.82 -1.46 15.08
N VAL A 28 -12.44 -2.03 16.11
CA VAL A 28 -13.72 -1.55 16.66
C VAL A 28 -13.42 -0.52 17.74
N ARG A 29 -13.99 0.68 17.60
CA ARG A 29 -13.75 1.81 18.50
C ARG A 29 -15.08 2.41 18.97
N ALA A 30 -15.06 3.03 20.15
CA ALA A 30 -16.20 3.79 20.66
C ALA A 30 -16.08 5.27 20.28
N THR A 31 -17.23 5.89 19.97
CA THR A 31 -17.36 7.35 19.93
C THR A 31 -17.50 7.91 21.35
N LYS A 32 -17.49 9.24 21.48
CA LYS A 32 -17.78 9.91 22.76
C LYS A 32 -19.17 9.60 23.31
N ALA A 33 -20.11 9.20 22.46
CA ALA A 33 -21.47 8.81 22.84
C ALA A 33 -21.59 7.30 23.13
N GLU A 34 -20.46 6.60 23.26
CA GLU A 34 -20.37 5.15 23.52
C GLU A 34 -20.94 4.24 22.41
N ASP A 35 -21.29 4.78 21.24
CA ASP A 35 -21.62 3.94 20.08
C ASP A 35 -20.36 3.47 19.35
N TYR A 36 -20.45 2.32 18.68
CA TYR A 36 -19.31 1.66 18.07
C TYR A 36 -19.23 1.92 16.56
N TYR A 37 -18.00 2.13 16.09
CA TYR A 37 -17.69 2.27 14.67
C TYR A 37 -16.47 1.41 14.33
N LEU A 38 -16.33 1.06 13.05
CA LEU A 38 -15.22 0.27 12.54
C LEU A 38 -14.21 1.18 11.84
N THR A 39 -12.93 1.02 12.16
CA THR A 39 -11.83 1.59 11.39
C THR A 39 -11.12 0.47 10.63
N ILE A 40 -11.06 0.59 9.31
CA ILE A 40 -10.28 -0.31 8.45
C ILE A 40 -9.07 0.46 7.95
N THR A 41 -7.86 -0.03 8.24
CA THR A 41 -6.62 0.60 7.78
C THR A 41 -5.80 -0.38 6.94
N GLU A 42 -5.50 -0.04 5.68
CA GLU A 42 -4.42 -0.67 4.91
C GLU A 42 -3.12 0.08 5.18
N SER A 43 -2.10 -0.60 5.68
CA SER A 43 -0.71 -0.12 5.71
C SER A 43 0.09 -0.84 4.64
N LYS A 44 0.52 -0.11 3.60
CA LYS A 44 1.32 -0.65 2.49
C LYS A 44 2.76 -0.21 2.60
N LYS A 45 3.67 -1.18 2.58
CA LYS A 45 5.12 -0.95 2.52
C LYS A 45 5.54 -0.61 1.09
N PHE A 46 6.14 0.56 0.92
CA PHE A 46 6.82 0.98 -0.30
C PHE A 46 8.32 0.84 -0.07
N THR A 47 8.99 0.20 -1.01
CA THR A 47 10.45 0.04 -1.02
C THR A 47 10.94 0.78 -2.25
N ASN A 48 11.92 1.65 -2.05
CA ASN A 48 12.58 2.43 -3.08
C ASN A 48 13.77 1.63 -3.65
N ASP A 49 14.33 2.07 -4.77
CA ASP A 49 15.43 1.37 -5.46
C ASP A 49 16.74 1.37 -4.66
N ASP A 50 16.93 2.37 -3.79
CA ASP A 50 18.05 2.47 -2.84
C ASP A 50 17.91 1.52 -1.63
N GLY A 51 16.84 0.71 -1.58
CA GLY A 51 16.54 -0.21 -0.48
C GLY A 51 15.84 0.43 0.71
N SER A 52 15.70 1.77 0.74
CA SER A 52 14.92 2.44 1.78
C SER A 52 13.43 2.08 1.68
N PHE A 53 12.68 2.21 2.77
CA PHE A 53 11.25 1.93 2.77
C PHE A 53 10.45 2.88 3.63
N HIS A 54 9.19 3.07 3.24
CA HIS A 54 8.19 3.80 4.01
C HIS A 54 6.84 3.07 4.01
N TYR A 55 5.96 3.42 4.93
CA TYR A 55 4.60 2.88 4.98
C TYR A 55 3.60 3.97 4.63
N LYS A 56 2.70 3.70 3.69
CA LYS A 56 1.54 4.56 3.41
C LYS A 56 0.30 3.90 4.00
N LYS A 57 -0.47 4.66 4.77
CA LYS A 57 -1.72 4.19 5.37
C LYS A 57 -2.92 4.74 4.61
N HIS A 58 -3.86 3.87 4.25
CA HIS A 58 -5.19 4.22 3.77
C HIS A 58 -6.19 3.82 4.85
N LYS A 59 -7.05 4.75 5.29
CA LYS A 59 -7.96 4.53 6.41
C LYS A 59 -9.38 4.85 5.99
N ILE A 60 -10.30 3.95 6.36
CA ILE A 60 -11.74 4.10 6.19
C ILE A 60 -12.37 4.06 7.58
N TYR A 61 -13.32 4.96 7.83
CA TYR A 61 -14.20 4.93 8.99
C TYR A 61 -15.58 4.52 8.52
N LEU A 62 -16.15 3.50 9.17
CA LEU A 62 -17.48 3.01 8.88
C LEU A 62 -18.31 3.10 10.15
N TYR A 63 -19.43 3.81 10.06
CA TYR A 63 -20.37 3.95 11.17
C TYR A 63 -21.46 2.89 11.10
N LYS A 64 -22.10 2.65 12.24
CA LYS A 64 -22.96 1.49 12.48
C LYS A 64 -24.20 1.45 11.58
N GLU A 65 -24.73 2.61 11.23
CA GLU A 65 -25.85 2.79 10.32
C GLU A 65 -25.60 2.17 8.93
N ASP A 66 -24.35 2.18 8.47
CA ASP A 66 -23.98 1.75 7.13
C ASP A 66 -23.52 0.27 7.08
N PHE A 67 -23.38 -0.40 8.23
CA PHE A 67 -22.76 -1.73 8.31
C PHE A 67 -23.47 -2.78 7.46
N SER A 68 -24.81 -2.77 7.46
CA SER A 68 -25.59 -3.78 6.75
C SER A 68 -25.40 -3.66 5.24
N GLU A 69 -25.51 -2.45 4.70
CA GLU A 69 -25.40 -2.20 3.27
C GLU A 69 -23.95 -2.36 2.79
N PHE A 70 -23.00 -1.82 3.55
CA PHE A 70 -21.57 -1.96 3.23
C PHE A 70 -21.15 -3.44 3.18
N ASN A 71 -21.57 -4.25 4.16
CA ASN A 71 -21.23 -5.67 4.18
C ASN A 71 -21.85 -6.43 3.01
N SER A 72 -23.12 -6.16 2.68
CA SER A 72 -23.80 -6.78 1.54
C SER A 72 -23.07 -6.49 0.23
N ILE A 73 -22.76 -5.21 -0.03
CA ILE A 73 -22.08 -4.80 -1.26
C ILE A 73 -20.65 -5.35 -1.28
N LEU A 74 -19.92 -5.30 -0.16
CA LEU A 74 -18.56 -5.83 -0.08
C LEU A 74 -18.54 -7.33 -0.42
N GLN A 75 -19.47 -8.10 0.14
CA GLN A 75 -19.59 -9.52 -0.12
C GLN A 75 -19.92 -9.79 -1.59
N GLU A 76 -20.92 -9.10 -2.14
CA GLU A 76 -21.31 -9.24 -3.55
C GLU A 76 -20.13 -8.98 -4.49
N MET A 77 -19.36 -7.91 -4.23
CA MET A 77 -18.22 -7.54 -5.05
C MET A 77 -17.07 -8.55 -4.92
N THR A 78 -16.81 -9.07 -3.72
CA THR A 78 -15.78 -10.10 -3.54
C THR A 78 -16.17 -11.43 -4.19
N ASP A 79 -17.44 -11.82 -4.06
CA ASP A 79 -17.96 -13.06 -4.64
C ASP A 79 -17.94 -12.99 -6.18
N TYR A 80 -18.29 -11.83 -6.75
CA TYR A 80 -18.21 -11.59 -8.19
C TYR A 80 -16.78 -11.78 -8.73
N VAL A 81 -15.77 -11.22 -8.04
CA VAL A 81 -14.36 -11.36 -8.45
C VAL A 81 -13.94 -12.83 -8.45
N ILE A 82 -14.33 -13.60 -7.43
CA ILE A 82 -14.01 -15.03 -7.31
C ILE A 82 -14.74 -15.83 -8.40
N ALA A 83 -16.02 -15.55 -8.64
CA ALA A 83 -16.79 -16.24 -9.68
C ALA A 83 -16.19 -16.03 -11.08
N GLU A 84 -15.70 -14.83 -11.39
CA GLU A 84 -15.16 -14.47 -12.69
C GLU A 84 -13.69 -14.88 -12.91
N LYS A 85 -12.88 -14.95 -11.85
CA LYS A 85 -11.42 -15.17 -11.95
C LYS A 85 -10.90 -16.38 -11.17
N GLY A 86 -11.76 -17.06 -10.41
CA GLY A 86 -11.37 -18.13 -9.50
C GLY A 86 -10.57 -17.61 -8.30
N ASP A 87 -10.12 -18.55 -7.47
CA ASP A 87 -9.31 -18.25 -6.27
C ASP A 87 -7.83 -18.01 -6.59
N GLU A 88 -7.42 -18.22 -7.85
CA GLU A 88 -6.02 -18.16 -8.25
C GLU A 88 -5.52 -16.72 -8.33
N VAL A 89 -4.46 -16.41 -7.58
CA VAL A 89 -3.84 -15.09 -7.57
C VAL A 89 -2.73 -15.03 -8.62
N ILE A 90 -3.01 -14.39 -9.76
CA ILE A 90 -2.10 -14.30 -10.93
C ILE A 90 -1.02 -13.21 -10.75
N SER A 91 -0.51 -12.97 -9.53
CA SER A 91 0.64 -12.07 -9.37
C SER A 91 1.95 -12.85 -9.35
N ASP A 92 2.93 -12.37 -10.11
CA ASP A 92 4.27 -12.99 -10.25
C ASP A 92 4.93 -13.32 -8.90
N ARG A 93 4.54 -12.60 -7.84
CA ARG A 93 5.04 -12.78 -6.47
C ARG A 93 4.46 -13.97 -5.69
N HIS A 94 3.38 -14.60 -6.17
CA HIS A 94 2.77 -15.77 -5.54
C HIS A 94 3.02 -17.07 -6.31
N GLN A 95 3.73 -17.01 -7.44
CA GLN A 95 4.29 -18.23 -8.04
C GLN A 95 5.32 -18.83 -7.08
N LYS A 96 5.25 -20.15 -6.86
CA LYS A 96 6.15 -20.88 -5.95
C LYS A 96 7.63 -20.71 -6.30
N ASP A 97 7.94 -20.27 -7.52
CA ASP A 97 9.28 -20.09 -8.05
C ASP A 97 9.76 -18.62 -8.07
N PHE A 98 9.04 -17.69 -7.43
CA PHE A 98 9.46 -16.28 -7.39
C PHE A 98 10.77 -16.09 -6.62
N LYS A 99 11.88 -15.96 -7.36
CA LYS A 99 13.18 -15.53 -6.84
C LYS A 99 13.26 -14.01 -6.88
N LYS A 100 13.39 -13.40 -5.70
CA LYS A 100 13.55 -11.96 -5.53
C LYS A 100 15.00 -11.59 -5.91
N GLU A 101 15.21 -10.96 -7.07
CA GLU A 101 16.54 -10.60 -7.62
C GLU A 101 17.28 -9.45 -6.87
N TYR A 102 17.08 -9.28 -5.56
CA TYR A 102 17.73 -8.21 -4.79
C TYR A 102 18.78 -8.70 -3.77
N ASP A 103 19.04 -10.01 -3.68
CA ASP A 103 20.02 -10.58 -2.72
C ASP A 103 21.38 -10.95 -3.36
N THR A 104 21.76 -10.30 -4.46
CA THR A 104 23.13 -10.45 -5.01
C THR A 104 23.99 -9.29 -4.50
N PRO A 105 24.83 -9.46 -3.46
CA PRO A 105 25.79 -8.43 -3.08
C PRO A 105 26.82 -8.30 -4.21
N ALA A 106 26.84 -7.14 -4.86
CA ALA A 106 27.88 -6.80 -5.82
C ALA A 106 29.26 -6.87 -5.15
N PRO A 107 30.28 -7.53 -5.73
CA PRO A 107 31.63 -7.53 -5.20
C PRO A 107 32.19 -6.11 -5.22
N ILE A 108 32.68 -5.67 -4.07
CA ILE A 108 33.37 -4.39 -3.90
C ILE A 108 34.79 -4.58 -4.42
N GLU A 109 35.12 -3.98 -5.57
CA GLU A 109 36.52 -3.79 -5.99
C GLU A 109 36.82 -2.30 -6.15
N ALA A 110 37.98 -1.91 -5.63
CA ALA A 110 38.38 -0.55 -5.35
C ALA A 110 39.26 0.06 -6.44
N ALA A 111 39.16 1.40 -6.53
CA ALA A 111 40.16 2.38 -6.99
C ALA A 111 40.46 2.51 -8.51
N SER A 112 40.14 3.67 -9.09
CA SER A 112 41.12 4.71 -9.48
C SER A 112 40.52 5.77 -10.42
N THR A 113 40.83 7.03 -10.11
CA THR A 113 40.72 8.31 -10.84
C THR A 113 40.94 8.29 -12.36
N THR A 114 40.26 9.16 -13.13
CA THR A 114 40.79 10.36 -13.85
C THR A 114 39.66 11.05 -14.66
N GLU A 115 39.72 12.39 -14.73
CA GLU A 115 38.86 13.36 -15.43
C GLU A 115 38.85 13.20 -16.98
N THR A 116 37.82 13.69 -17.69
CA THR A 116 37.83 14.75 -18.77
C THR A 116 36.45 14.85 -19.48
N GLU A 117 36.18 16.03 -20.05
CA GLU A 117 34.93 16.69 -20.49
C GLU A 117 34.25 16.23 -21.81
N THR A 118 33.05 16.83 -22.04
CA THR A 118 32.31 17.14 -23.31
C THR A 118 31.76 15.96 -24.14
N THR A 119 30.54 15.95 -24.71
CA THR A 119 29.67 16.98 -25.32
C THR A 119 28.25 16.41 -25.51
N SER A 120 27.31 17.31 -25.74
CA SER A 120 25.88 17.16 -26.09
C SER A 120 25.54 16.26 -27.29
N GLU A 121 24.44 15.48 -27.19
CA GLU A 121 23.17 15.65 -27.96
C GLU A 121 22.33 14.36 -28.01
N GLY A 122 21.04 14.51 -27.68
CA GLY A 122 19.93 13.89 -28.44
C GLY A 122 19.52 12.45 -28.12
N THR A 123 18.50 12.28 -27.26
CA THR A 123 17.17 11.75 -27.68
C THR A 123 16.15 12.03 -26.58
N ALA A 124 15.33 13.06 -26.81
CA ALA A 124 14.15 13.35 -26.02
C ALA A 124 13.01 12.41 -26.44
N ALA A 125 12.64 11.47 -25.58
CA ALA A 125 11.47 10.63 -25.79
C ALA A 125 10.80 10.17 -24.49
N GLU A 126 10.82 10.97 -23.40
CA GLU A 126 10.13 10.58 -22.15
C GLU A 126 9.41 11.72 -21.39
N SER A 127 9.01 12.81 -22.07
CA SER A 127 8.29 13.92 -21.41
C SER A 127 6.97 14.29 -22.07
N ARG A 128 6.08 13.30 -22.27
CA ARG A 128 4.69 13.53 -22.74
C ARG A 128 3.67 12.56 -22.13
N PHE A 129 3.67 12.39 -20.80
CA PHE A 129 2.58 11.62 -20.17
C PHE A 129 1.84 12.33 -19.03
N THR A 130 2.26 13.51 -18.58
CA THR A 130 1.47 14.27 -17.59
C THR A 130 1.64 15.77 -17.78
N ASP A 131 1.03 16.31 -18.84
CA ASP A 131 0.71 17.72 -18.89
C ASP A 131 -0.76 17.84 -19.30
N VAL A 132 -1.61 17.99 -18.29
CA VAL A 132 -3.03 18.28 -18.43
C VAL A 132 -3.24 19.62 -17.75
N ASP A 133 -3.40 20.68 -18.55
CA ASP A 133 -3.75 22.01 -18.06
C ASP A 133 -5.24 22.04 -17.68
N PHE A 134 -5.53 22.40 -16.44
CA PHE A 134 -6.88 22.51 -15.85
C PHE A 134 -7.32 23.97 -15.73
N ASP A 135 -7.21 24.74 -16.81
CA ASP A 135 -7.70 26.13 -16.84
C ASP A 135 -8.95 26.35 -17.71
N ASP A 136 -9.59 25.27 -18.19
CA ASP A 136 -10.88 25.34 -18.91
C ASP A 136 -11.86 24.22 -18.49
N ILE A 137 -12.27 24.18 -17.20
CA ILE A 137 -13.53 23.53 -16.77
C ILE A 137 -14.29 24.36 -15.74
#